data_AF-A0A510KS31-F1
#
_entry.id   AF-A0A510KS31-F1
#
_cell.length_a   1.000
_cell.length_b   1.000
_cell.length_c   1.000
_cell.angle_alpha   90.00
_cell.angle_beta   90.00
_cell.angle_gamma   90.00
#
_symmetry.space_group_name_H-M   'P 1'
#
loop_
_entity.id
_entity.type
_entity.pdbx_description
1 polymer ?
#
loop_
_entity_poly.entity_id
_entity_poly.type
_entity_poly.pdbx_seq_one_letter_code
_entity_poly.pdbx_strand_id
1 'polypeptide(L)' 'MEIENLKETFLETLNDLNLSISFLRDKKLLGYEVELLANRCKISQVEVHEVLEKAKQENWSWRKK' A
#
# COMPACT_ATOMS: atom_id res chain seq x y z
N MET A 1 0.98 16.69 4.10
CA MET A 1 0.63 15.72 3.04
C MET A 1 -0.79 15.30 3.32
N GLU A 2 -1.73 15.61 2.42
CA GLU A 2 -3.12 15.18 2.54
C GLU A 2 -3.21 13.66 2.50
N ILE A 3 -3.97 13.08 3.42
CA ILE A 3 -4.11 11.62 3.64
C ILE A 3 -4.62 10.91 2.37
N GLU A 4 -5.38 11.61 1.52
CA GLU A 4 -5.88 11.09 0.25
C GLU A 4 -4.75 10.77 -0.75
N ASN A 5 -3.72 11.62 -0.81
CA ASN A 5 -2.58 11.42 -1.71
C ASN A 5 -1.74 10.19 -1.34
N LEU A 6 -1.66 9.87 -0.04
CA LEU A 6 -0.97 8.66 0.43
C LEU A 6 -1.73 7.40 0.02
N LYS A 7 -3.04 7.37 0.24
CA LYS A 7 -3.89 6.24 -0.12
C LYS A 7 -3.84 5.92 -1.60
N GLU A 8 -3.97 6.93 -2.46
CA GLU A 8 -3.90 6.76 -3.91
C GLU A 8 -2.53 6.24 -4.34
N THR A 9 -1.44 6.90 -3.92
CA THR A 9 -0.06 6.49 -4.26
C THR A 9 0.23 5.06 -3.79
N PHE A 10 -0.26 4.68 -2.60
CA PHE A 10 -0.07 3.34 -2.05
C PHE A 10 -0.78 2.27 -2.88
N LEU A 11 -2.04 2.50 -3.23
CA LEU A 11 -2.82 1.56 -4.04
C LEU A 11 -2.34 1.48 -5.49
N GLU A 12 -1.91 2.61 -6.07
CA GLU A 12 -1.28 2.65 -7.40
C GLU A 12 0.01 1.83 -7.42
N THR A 13 0.86 2.01 -6.41
CA THR A 13 2.12 1.27 -6.28
C THR A 13 1.87 -0.23 -6.09
N LEU A 14 0.87 -0.62 -5.30
CA LEU A 14 0.47 -2.03 -5.21
C LEU A 14 0.02 -2.56 -6.57
N ASN A 15 -0.78 -1.81 -7.31
CA ASN A 15 -1.24 -2.21 -8.63
C ASN A 15 -0.07 -2.38 -9.63
N ASP A 16 0.91 -1.48 -9.60
CA ASP A 16 2.14 -1.60 -10.42
C ASP A 16 2.94 -2.87 -10.09
N LEU A 17 2.90 -3.31 -8.83
CA LEU A 17 3.49 -4.56 -8.37
C LEU A 17 2.60 -5.79 -8.65
N ASN A 18 1.46 -5.63 -9.33
CA ASN A 18 0.43 -6.66 -9.49
C ASN A 18 -0.08 -7.23 -8.15
N LEU A 19 -0.07 -6.40 -7.11
CA LEU A 19 -0.59 -6.71 -5.79
C LEU A 19 -1.93 -6.01 -5.55
N SER A 20 -2.70 -6.55 -4.62
CA SER A 20 -3.93 -5.94 -4.13
C SER A 20 -4.06 -6.15 -2.63
N ILE A 21 -4.83 -5.29 -1.97
CA ILE A 21 -5.11 -5.44 -0.53
C ILE A 21 -5.76 -6.79 -0.22
N SER A 22 -6.64 -7.29 -1.10
CA SER A 22 -7.24 -8.61 -0.95
C SER A 22 -6.22 -9.75 -1.06
N PHE A 23 -5.27 -9.65 -2.00
CA PHE A 23 -4.18 -10.61 -2.12
C PHE A 23 -3.24 -10.60 -0.89
N LEU A 24 -2.99 -9.42 -0.33
CA LEU A 24 -2.14 -9.23 0.85
C LEU A 24 -2.85 -9.51 2.18
N ARG A 25 -4.14 -9.90 2.17
CA ARG A 25 -4.87 -10.23 3.41
C ARG A 25 -4.19 -11.38 4.16
N ASP A 26 -3.77 -12.40 3.44
CA ASP A 26 -3.13 -13.61 3.99
C ASP A 26 -1.64 -13.70 3.65
N LYS A 27 -1.06 -12.63 3.11
CA LYS A 27 0.34 -12.59 2.67
C LYS A 27 1.07 -11.40 3.26
N LYS A 28 2.40 -11.54 3.37
CA LYS A 28 3.29 -10.45 3.77
C LYS A 28 3.93 -9.85 2.52
N LEU A 29 4.20 -8.55 2.58
CA LEU A 29 5.04 -7.90 1.59
C LEU A 29 6.47 -8.45 1.67
N LEU A 30 7.10 -8.60 0.53
CA LEU A 30 8.52 -8.90 0.40
C LEU A 30 9.35 -7.63 0.65
N GLY A 31 10.63 -7.80 1.03
CA GLY A 31 11.49 -6.66 1.38
C GLY A 31 11.57 -5.59 0.29
N TYR A 32 11.68 -5.99 -0.98
CA TYR A 32 11.71 -5.04 -2.11
C TYR A 32 10.38 -4.32 -2.32
N GLU A 33 9.25 -4.95 -2.01
CA GLU A 33 7.91 -4.35 -2.15
C GLU A 33 7.72 -3.28 -1.07
N VAL A 34 8.16 -3.57 0.15
CA VAL A 34 8.16 -2.61 1.26
C VAL A 34 9.05 -1.41 0.94
N GLU A 35 10.24 -1.64 0.39
CA GLU A 35 11.15 -0.57 0.00
C GLU A 35 10.56 0.31 -1.11
N LEU A 36 9.94 -0.29 -2.14
CA LEU A 36 9.31 0.46 -3.22
C LEU A 36 8.12 1.28 -2.73
N LEU A 37 7.28 0.71 -1.86
CA LEU A 37 6.14 1.41 -1.25
C LEU A 37 6.62 2.58 -0.38
N ALA A 38 7.63 2.35 0.46
CA ALA A 38 8.23 3.39 1.30
C ALA A 38 8.75 4.56 0.46
N ASN A 39 9.51 4.27 -0.60
CA ASN A 39 10.08 5.28 -1.48
C ASN A 39 9.01 6.08 -2.24
N ARG A 40 8.03 5.40 -2.84
CA ARG A 40 6.98 6.08 -3.63
C ARG A 40 6.01 6.87 -2.76
N CYS A 41 5.61 6.30 -1.62
CA CYS A 41 4.70 6.95 -0.68
C CYS A 41 5.41 7.99 0.20
N LYS A 42 6.75 8.08 0.16
CA LYS A 42 7.59 8.96 0.97
C LYS A 42 7.35 8.76 2.48
N ILE A 43 7.25 7.50 2.89
CA ILE A 43 7.08 7.05 4.28
C ILE A 43 8.18 6.06 4.65
N SER A 44 8.35 5.78 5.93
CA SER A 44 9.28 4.74 6.39
C SER A 44 8.76 3.32 6.09
N GLN A 45 9.64 2.33 6.09
CA GLN A 45 9.27 0.93 5.93
C GLN A 45 8.34 0.43 7.05
N VAL A 46 8.47 0.99 8.26
CA VAL A 46 7.58 0.68 9.39
C VAL A 46 6.17 1.20 9.09
N GLU A 47 6.07 2.45 8.62
CA GLU A 47 4.78 3.06 8.23
C GLU A 47 4.11 2.32 7.07
N VAL A 48 4.86 1.69 6.15
CA VAL A 48 4.27 0.84 5.10
C VAL A 48 3.42 -0.29 5.69
N HIS A 49 3.90 -0.92 6.77
CA HIS A 49 3.15 -1.97 7.44
C HIS A 49 1.91 -1.42 8.16
N GLU A 50 2.04 -0.26 8.81
CA GLU A 50 0.89 0.41 9.45
C GLU A 50 -0.19 0.81 8.44
N VAL A 51 0.22 1.37 7.29
CA VAL A 51 -0.67 1.73 6.19
C VAL A 51 -1.31 0.48 5.58
N LEU A 52 -0.57 -0.61 5.43
CA LEU A 52 -1.12 -1.88 4.94
C LEU A 52 -2.20 -2.43 5.88
N GLU A 53 -1.95 -2.44 7.18
CA GLU A 53 -2.94 -2.90 8.17
C GLU A 53 -4.18 -2.01 8.18
N LYS A 54 -4.01 -0.69 8.10
CA LYS A 54 -5.12 0.25 7.93
C LYS A 54 -5.89 -0.01 6.64
N ALA A 55 -5.21 -0.23 5.53
CA ALA A 55 -5.81 -0.51 4.23
C ALA A 55 -6.64 -1.81 4.25
N LYS A 56 -6.18 -2.84 4.98
CA LYS A 56 -6.93 -4.08 5.20
C LYS A 56 -8.19 -3.85 6.04
N GLN A 57 -8.07 -3.11 7.15
CA GLN A 57 -9.19 -2.81 8.04
C GLN A 57 -10.28 -1.98 7.34
N GLU A 58 -9.87 -0.98 6.57
CA GLU A 58 -10.78 -0.10 5.83
C GLU A 58 -11.23 -0.68 4.46
N ASN A 59 -10.81 -1.90 4.13
CA ASN A 59 -11.08 -2.55 2.83
C ASN A 59 -10.79 -1.64 1.63
N TRP A 60 -9.61 -1.03 1.62
CA TRP A 60 -9.18 -0.21 0.50
C TRP A 60 -9.17 -1.03 -0.79
N SER A 61 -9.71 -0.44 -1.85
CA SER A 61 -9.70 -1.03 -3.17
C SER A 61 -9.37 0.04 -4.20
N TRP A 62 -8.57 -0.35 -5.18
CA TRP A 62 -8.33 0.48 -6.35
C TRP A 62 -9.61 0.49 -7.19
N ARG A 63 -10.40 1.56 -7.08
CA ARG A 63 -11.47 1.81 -8.04
C ARG A 63 -10.86 2.58 -9.20
N LYS A 64 -10.56 1.86 -10.29
CA LYS A 64 -10.31 2.52 -11.57
C LYS A 64 -11.57 3.32 -11.91
N LYS A 65 -11.43 4.65 -11.94
CA LYS A 65 -12.46 5.53 -12.51
C LYS A 65 -12.38 5.44 -14.03
#